data_AF-A0A2E2G990-F1
#
_entry.id   AF-A0A2E2G990-F1
#
_cell.length_a   1.000
_cell.length_b   1.000
_cell.length_c   1.000
_cell.angle_alpha   90.00
_cell.angle_beta   90.00
_cell.angle_gamma   90.00
#
_symmetry.space_group_name_H-M   'P 1'
#
loop_
_entity.id
_entity.type
_entity.pdbx_description
1 polymer ?
#
loop_
_entity_poly.entity_id
_entity_poly.type
_entity_poly.pdbx_seq_one_letter_code
_entity_poly.pdbx_strand_id
1 'polypeptide(L)'
;MNLPDNELGLNTLDELINWTNTYFHFKQALEVIGLAPELADSYFSAFEPFVKRLTQDLAKQERLEARLPKEMRESIAAEKPHLTVIREILQSRVKDSDRLE
;
A
#
# COMPACT_ATOMS: atom_id res chain seq x y z
N MET A 1 -15.21 9.54 -3.64
CA MET A 1 -15.20 8.94 -2.29
C MET A 1 -14.29 9.79 -1.40
N ASN A 2 -14.67 10.00 -0.14
CA ASN A 2 -13.87 10.79 0.80
C ASN A 2 -12.75 9.95 1.43
N LEU A 3 -11.62 10.60 1.68
CA LEU A 3 -10.49 10.03 2.39
C LEU A 3 -10.66 10.24 3.90
N PRO A 4 -10.10 9.35 4.74
CA PRO A 4 -9.97 9.62 6.16
C PRO A 4 -9.05 10.82 6.38
N ASP A 5 -9.16 11.44 7.56
CA ASP A 5 -8.27 12.52 7.99
C ASP A 5 -6.81 12.06 7.87
N ASN A 6 -5.97 12.89 7.25
CA ASN A 6 -4.60 12.54 6.90
C ASN A 6 -3.68 13.76 6.91
N GLU A 7 -2.39 13.50 7.11
CA GLU A 7 -1.35 14.54 7.22
C GLU A 7 -1.12 15.33 5.92
N LEU A 8 -1.66 14.88 4.78
CA LEU A 8 -1.53 15.56 3.50
C LEU A 8 -2.65 16.60 3.28
N GLY A 9 -3.66 16.64 4.15
CA GLY A 9 -4.80 17.55 4.05
C GLY A 9 -5.70 17.27 2.84
N LEU A 10 -5.65 16.06 2.28
CA LEU A 10 -6.42 15.65 1.12
C LEU A 10 -7.77 15.07 1.55
N ASN A 11 -8.87 15.49 0.92
CA ASN A 11 -10.21 15.11 1.38
C ASN A 11 -10.86 14.06 0.48
N THR A 12 -10.42 13.96 -0.77
CA THR A 12 -11.03 13.07 -1.77
C THR A 12 -10.00 12.22 -2.49
N LEU A 13 -10.45 11.05 -2.97
CA LEU A 13 -9.62 10.15 -3.76
C LEU A 13 -9.08 10.83 -5.04
N ASP A 14 -9.88 11.71 -5.65
CA ASP A 14 -9.48 12.44 -6.86
C ASP A 14 -8.33 13.41 -6.58
N GLU A 15 -8.40 14.17 -5.47
CA GLU A 15 -7.30 15.02 -5.02
C GLU A 15 -6.03 14.20 -4.76
N LEU A 16 -6.16 13.01 -4.16
CA LEU A 16 -5.02 12.13 -3.94
C LEU A 16 -4.39 11.62 -5.23
N ILE A 17 -5.20 11.24 -6.21
CA ILE A 17 -4.71 10.83 -7.53
C ILE A 17 -3.97 12.00 -8.19
N ASN A 18 -4.54 13.20 -8.18
CA ASN A 18 -3.92 14.40 -8.75
C ASN A 18 -2.63 14.82 -8.04
N TRP A 19 -2.56 14.62 -6.71
CA TRP A 19 -1.36 14.87 -5.92
C TRP A 19 -0.25 13.83 -6.22
N THR A 20 -0.64 12.60 -6.56
CA THR A 20 0.27 11.47 -6.80
C THR A 20 0.90 11.54 -8.18
N ASN A 21 2.00 12.30 -8.27
CA ASN A 21 2.77 12.47 -9.50
C ASN A 21 4.00 11.56 -9.61
N THR A 22 4.45 10.97 -8.50
CA THR A 22 5.66 10.16 -8.45
C THR A 22 5.46 8.89 -7.63
N TYR A 23 6.34 7.90 -7.83
CA TYR A 23 6.36 6.70 -7.00
C TYR A 23 6.61 7.02 -5.51
N PHE A 24 7.31 8.12 -5.21
CA PHE A 24 7.51 8.57 -3.83
C PHE A 24 6.19 9.05 -3.22
N HIS A 25 5.43 9.90 -3.92
CA HIS A 25 4.10 10.32 -3.49
C HIS A 25 3.16 9.13 -3.29
N PHE A 26 3.20 8.17 -4.22
CA PHE A 26 2.40 6.95 -4.11
C PHE A 26 2.70 6.16 -2.83
N LYS A 27 3.97 5.96 -2.49
CA LYS A 27 4.33 5.29 -1.23
C LYS A 27 3.95 6.10 0.00
N GLN A 28 4.25 7.40 -0.02
CA GLN A 28 3.92 8.29 1.09
C GLN A 28 2.42 8.28 1.39
N ALA A 29 1.58 8.32 0.36
CA ALA A 29 0.13 8.20 0.49
C ALA A 29 -0.30 6.92 1.22
N LEU A 30 0.32 5.77 0.90
CA LEU A 30 0.02 4.49 1.53
C LEU A 30 0.53 4.38 2.97
N GLU A 31 1.53 5.20 3.33
CA GLU A 31 2.09 5.26 4.67
C GLU A 31 1.27 6.16 5.59
N VAL A 32 0.78 7.30 5.08
CA VAL A 32 0.10 8.33 5.88
C VAL A 32 -1.43 8.28 5.79
N ILE A 33 -1.98 7.65 4.75
CA ILE A 33 -3.44 7.53 4.57
C ILE A 33 -3.83 6.08 4.82
N GLY A 34 -4.67 5.86 5.83
CA GLY A 34 -5.34 4.58 6.08
C GLY A 34 -6.39 4.27 5.04
N LEU A 35 -5.98 4.00 3.79
CA LEU A 35 -6.91 3.65 2.71
C LEU A 35 -7.67 2.38 3.04
N ALA A 36 -9.00 2.48 3.04
CA ALA A 36 -9.89 1.31 3.07
C ALA A 36 -9.69 0.47 1.80
N PRO A 37 -9.97 -0.85 1.82
CA PRO A 37 -9.75 -1.75 0.68
C PRO A 37 -10.36 -1.25 -0.64
N GLU A 38 -11.58 -0.70 -0.58
CA GLU A 38 -12.30 -0.19 -1.76
C GLU A 38 -11.63 1.05 -2.37
N LEU A 39 -11.10 1.94 -1.51
CA LEU A 39 -10.35 3.13 -1.93
C LEU A 39 -8.98 2.74 -2.47
N ALA A 40 -8.30 1.82 -1.78
CA ALA A 40 -7.01 1.30 -2.19
C ALA A 40 -7.10 0.63 -3.56
N ASP A 41 -8.14 -0.16 -3.82
CA ASP A 41 -8.36 -0.81 -5.12
C ASP A 41 -8.49 0.23 -6.25
N SER A 42 -9.32 1.25 -6.04
CA SER A 42 -9.50 2.35 -7.00
C SER A 42 -8.20 3.13 -7.23
N TYR A 43 -7.45 3.40 -6.17
CA TYR A 43 -6.15 4.08 -6.23
C TYR A 43 -5.08 3.23 -6.94
N PHE A 44 -5.05 1.93 -6.68
CA PHE A 44 -4.14 0.98 -7.33
C PHE A 44 -4.42 0.83 -8.81
N SER A 45 -5.69 0.81 -9.21
CA SER A 45 -6.09 0.79 -10.61
C SER A 45 -5.65 2.05 -11.36
N ALA A 46 -5.57 3.21 -10.69
CA ALA A 46 -5.04 4.43 -11.30
C ALA A 46 -3.51 4.41 -11.47
N PHE A 47 -2.80 3.61 -10.69
CA PHE A 47 -1.33 3.57 -10.64
C PHE A 47 -0.75 2.15 -10.76
N GLU A 48 -1.29 1.32 -11.65
CA GLU A 48 -0.82 -0.05 -11.91
C GLU A 48 0.71 -0.22 -12.02
N PRO A 49 1.47 0.63 -12.75
CA PRO A 49 2.93 0.49 -12.81
C PRO A 49 3.60 0.69 -11.44
N PHE A 50 3.06 1.56 -10.59
CA PHE A 50 3.57 1.75 -9.23
C PHE A 50 3.19 0.59 -8.32
N VAL A 51 1.98 0.04 -8.47
CA VAL A 51 1.55 -1.16 -7.76
C VAL A 51 2.48 -2.33 -8.06
N LYS A 52 2.77 -2.60 -9.34
CA LYS A 52 3.70 -3.67 -9.73
C LYS A 52 5.08 -3.49 -9.08
N ARG A 53 5.59 -2.26 -9.07
CA ARG A 53 6.85 -1.93 -8.42
C ARG A 53 6.79 -2.13 -6.90
N LEU A 54 5.69 -1.70 -6.26
CA LEU A 54 5.47 -1.85 -4.83
C LEU A 54 5.40 -3.32 -4.42
N THR A 55 4.66 -4.15 -5.15
CA THR A 55 4.57 -5.59 -4.90
C THR A 55 5.95 -6.26 -4.95
N GLN A 56 6.80 -5.87 -5.90
CA GLN A 56 8.18 -6.36 -5.97
C GLN A 56 9.03 -5.89 -4.80
N ASP A 57 8.87 -4.64 -4.36
CA ASP A 57 9.58 -4.07 -3.21
C ASP A 57 9.17 -4.79 -1.91
N LEU A 58 7.86 -4.99 -1.69
CA LEU A 58 7.31 -5.71 -0.55
C LEU A 58 7.74 -7.18 -0.53
N ALA A 59 7.79 -7.86 -1.68
CA ALA A 59 8.29 -9.23 -1.76
C ALA A 59 9.78 -9.33 -1.44
N LYS A 60 10.58 -8.32 -1.81
CA LYS A 60 11.99 -8.26 -1.40
C LYS A 60 12.12 -8.00 0.10
N GLN A 61 11.33 -7.05 0.63
CA GLN A 61 11.29 -6.74 2.04
C GLN A 61 10.90 -7.97 2.86
N GLU A 62 9.88 -8.72 2.44
CA GLU A 62 9.46 -9.98 3.08
C GLU A 62 10.61 -10.98 3.23
N ARG A 63 11.40 -11.17 2.17
CA ARG A 63 12.54 -12.10 2.18
C ARG A 63 13.65 -11.63 3.12
N LEU A 64 13.84 -10.31 3.25
CA LEU A 64 14.79 -9.74 4.20
C LEU A 64 14.26 -9.85 5.63
N GLU A 65 13.00 -9.54 5.86
CA GLU A 65 12.31 -9.63 7.15
C GLU A 65 12.23 -11.07 7.66
N ALA A 66 12.07 -12.06 6.77
CA ALA A 66 12.09 -13.48 7.14
C ALA A 66 13.40 -13.91 7.81
N ARG A 67 14.49 -13.16 7.60
CA ARG A 67 15.80 -13.38 8.23
C ARG A 67 15.95 -12.63 9.55
N LEU A 68 15.01 -11.76 9.90
CA LEU A 68 15.01 -11.00 11.14
C LEU A 68 14.34 -11.80 12.27
N PRO A 69 14.81 -11.63 13.52
CA PRO A 69 14.16 -12.18 14.69
C PRO A 69 12.72 -11.65 14.81
N LYS A 70 11.84 -12.46 15.42
CA LYS A 70 10.39 -12.19 15.50
C LYS A 70 10.09 -10.80 16.10
N GLU A 71 10.77 -10.42 17.18
CA GLU A 71 10.63 -9.11 17.82
C GLU A 71 10.84 -7.94 16.85
N MET A 72 11.87 -8.00 16.01
CA MET A 72 12.11 -6.92 15.03
C MET A 72 11.03 -6.87 13.96
N ARG A 73 10.49 -8.02 13.54
CA ARG A 73 9.35 -8.06 12.60
C ARG A 73 8.10 -7.44 13.22
N GLU A 74 7.85 -7.71 14.50
CA GLU A 74 6.71 -7.15 15.23
C GLU A 74 6.86 -5.63 15.43
N SER A 75 8.09 -5.13 15.69
CA SER A 75 8.35 -3.69 15.73
C SER A 75 8.14 -2.99 14.39
N ILE A 76 8.61 -3.59 13.29
CA ILE A 76 8.43 -3.02 11.94
C ILE A 76 6.93 -2.96 11.58
N ALA A 77 6.17 -4.00 11.90
CA ALA A 77 4.73 -4.03 11.67
C ALA A 77 3.98 -2.98 12.52
N ALA A 78 4.46 -2.71 13.74
CA ALA A 78 3.90 -1.68 14.62
C ALA A 78 4.23 -0.25 14.16
N GLU A 79 5.38 -0.02 13.53
CA GLU A 79 5.76 1.29 13.00
C GLU A 79 4.91 1.73 11.80
N LYS A 80 4.41 0.80 10.99
CA LYS A 80 3.67 1.10 9.77
C LYS A 80 2.41 0.26 9.61
N PRO A 81 1.37 0.50 10.44
CA PRO A 81 0.15 -0.30 10.43
C PRO A 81 -0.59 -0.23 9.08
N HIS A 82 -0.59 0.93 8.42
CA HIS A 82 -1.24 1.10 7.12
C HIS A 82 -0.57 0.26 6.02
N LEU A 83 0.77 0.16 6.02
CA LEU A 83 1.47 -0.68 5.05
C LEU A 83 1.16 -2.16 5.21
N THR A 84 0.94 -2.64 6.43
CA THR A 84 0.51 -4.01 6.68
C THR A 84 -0.83 -4.29 6.01
N VAL A 85 -1.82 -3.40 6.18
CA VAL A 85 -3.14 -3.53 5.54
C VAL A 85 -3.02 -3.49 4.02
N ILE A 86 -2.22 -2.57 3.47
CA ILE A 86 -1.98 -2.48 2.04
C ILE A 86 -1.34 -3.76 1.49
N ARG A 87 -0.39 -4.35 2.22
CA ARG A 87 0.26 -5.61 1.84
C ARG A 87 -0.76 -6.75 1.77
N GLU A 88 -1.68 -6.84 2.72
CA GLU A 88 -2.76 -7.85 2.68
C GLU A 88 -3.69 -7.64 1.48
N ILE A 89 -4.08 -6.40 1.17
CA ILE A 89 -4.91 -6.08 0.01
C ILE A 89 -4.20 -6.50 -1.29
N LEU A 90 -2.91 -6.18 -1.43
CA LEU A 90 -2.12 -6.53 -2.61
C LEU A 90 -1.94 -8.04 -2.75
N GLN A 91 -1.68 -8.76 -1.66
CA GLN A 91 -1.60 -10.23 -1.67
C GLN A 91 -2.93 -10.88 -2.06
N SER A 92 -4.06 -10.31 -1.60
CA SER A 92 -5.39 -10.77 -2.00
C SER A 92 -5.62 -10.57 -3.50
N ARG A 93 -5.24 -9.42 -4.06
CA ARG A 93 -5.31 -9.13 -5.51
C ARG A 93 -4.51 -10.12 -6.34
N VAL A 94 -3.27 -10.43 -5.92
CA VAL A 94 -2.41 -11.38 -6.64
C VAL A 94 -3.00 -12.79 -6.63
N LYS A 95 -3.55 -13.25 -5.49
CA LYS A 95 -4.20 -14.56 -5.38
C LYS A 95 -5.47 -14.68 -6.22
N ASP A 96 -6.22 -13.59 -6.38
CA ASP A 96 -7.41 -13.60 -7.23
C ASP A 96 -7.03 -13.66 -8.72
N SER A 97 -5.95 -12.98 -9.09
CA SER A 97 -5.40 -13.04 -10.46
C SER A 97 -4.84 -14.42 -10.83
N ASP A 98 -4.24 -15.14 -9.87
CA ASP A 98 -3.67 -16.50 -10.04
C ASP A 98 -4.76 -17.60 -10.09
N ARG A 99 -5.97 -17.33 -9.60
CA ARG A 99 -7.12 -18.27 -9.68
C ARG A 99 -7.84 -18.27 -11.04
N LEU A 100 -7.44 -17.41 -11.97
CA LEU A 100 -8.05 -17.26 -13.30
C LEU A 100 -7.22 -17.87 -14.43
N GLU A 101 -6.09 -18.54 -14.13
CA GLU A 101 -5.24 -19.24 -15.11
C GLU A 101 -5.36 -20.77 -15.06
#